data_AF-A0A6B8W1J7-F1
#
_entry.id   AF-A0A6B8W1J7-F1
#
_cell.length_a   1.000
_cell.length_b   1.000
_cell.length_c   1.000
_cell.angle_alpha   90.00
_cell.angle_beta   90.00
_cell.angle_gamma   90.00
#
_symmetry.space_group_name_H-M   'P 1'
#
loop_
_entity.id
_entity.type
_entity.pdbx_description
1 polymer ?
#
loop_
_entity_poly.entity_id
_entity_poly.type
_entity_poly.pdbx_seq_one_letter_code
_entity_poly.pdbx_strand_id
1 'polypeptide(L)'
;MPTPGIWEILIIAVVVILLFGAKKLPDAARSIGRSMRIFKSEVKEMNNDTEQPQQQVQLPQAQPEQDFWDRPENQPNAQPNFQQPPVQQPQQPNQQNPNPQN
;
A
#
# COMPACT_ATOMS: atom_id res chain seq x y z
N MET A 1 17.23 32.12 -35.88
CA MET A 1 17.36 32.81 -34.58
C MET A 1 18.16 31.92 -33.66
N PRO A 2 19.27 32.38 -33.07
CA PRO A 2 20.01 31.57 -32.10
C PRO A 2 19.10 31.31 -30.90
N THR A 3 18.70 30.04 -30.72
CA THR A 3 17.98 29.62 -29.52
C THR A 3 18.98 29.58 -28.39
N PRO A 4 18.73 30.26 -27.26
CA PRO A 4 19.64 30.22 -26.12
C PRO A 4 19.91 28.76 -25.78
N GLY A 5 21.18 28.40 -25.78
CA GLY A 5 21.59 27.03 -25.52
C GLY A 5 21.34 26.68 -24.07
N ILE A 6 21.44 25.38 -23.76
CA ILE A 6 21.47 24.90 -22.37
C ILE A 6 22.53 25.65 -21.55
N TRP A 7 23.63 26.06 -22.20
CA TRP A 7 24.72 26.84 -21.59
C TRP A 7 24.28 28.23 -21.10
N GLU A 8 23.55 29.02 -21.90
CA GLU A 8 23.01 30.31 -21.43
C GLU A 8 22.05 30.13 -20.24
N ILE A 9 21.18 29.12 -20.28
CA ILE A 9 20.22 28.88 -19.19
C ILE A 9 20.95 28.54 -17.89
N LEU A 10 22.01 27.73 -17.97
CA LEU A 10 22.86 27.42 -16.80
C LEU A 10 23.51 28.67 -16.22
N ILE A 11 24.06 29.55 -17.08
CA ILE A 11 24.69 30.81 -16.63
C ILE A 11 23.66 31.69 -15.91
N ILE A 12 22.47 31.84 -16.47
CA ILE A 12 21.38 32.62 -15.84
C ILE A 12 20.99 32.00 -14.50
N ALA A 13 20.83 30.68 -14.43
CA ALA A 13 20.51 29.99 -13.18
C ALA A 13 21.57 30.23 -12.09
N VAL A 14 22.86 30.19 -12.45
CA VAL A 14 23.95 30.51 -11.52
C VAL A 14 23.86 31.96 -11.02
N VAL A 15 23.59 32.93 -11.89
CA VAL A 15 23.42 34.34 -11.50
C VAL A 15 22.24 34.49 -10.53
N VAL A 16 21.10 33.85 -10.79
CA VAL A 16 19.94 33.87 -9.89
C VAL A 16 20.28 33.22 -8.54
N ILE A 17 21.03 32.11 -8.52
CA ILE A 17 21.50 31.49 -7.26
C ILE A 17 22.43 32.42 -6.49
N LEU A 18 23.28 33.21 -7.15
CA LEU A 18 24.17 34.16 -6.48
C LEU A 18 23.39 35.34 -5.86
N LEU A 19 22.37 35.85 -6.55
CA LEU A 19 21.56 36.98 -6.08
C LEU A 19 20.60 36.59 -4.95
N PHE A 20 19.90 35.47 -5.10
CA PHE A 20 18.86 35.03 -4.17
C PHE A 20 19.39 34.05 -3.11
N GLY A 21 20.50 33.36 -3.39
CA GLY A 21 21.10 32.34 -2.54
C GLY A 21 20.55 30.93 -2.81
N ALA A 22 21.43 29.93 -2.69
CA ALA A 22 21.10 28.51 -2.93
C ALA A 22 19.98 27.96 -2.03
N LYS A 23 19.72 28.58 -0.87
CA LYS A 23 18.63 28.18 0.04
C LYS A 23 17.28 28.80 -0.33
N LYS A 24 17.24 29.95 -1.02
CA LYS A 24 15.98 30.69 -1.30
C LYS A 24 15.29 30.24 -2.57
N LEU A 25 16.06 29.86 -3.59
CA LEU A 25 15.51 29.29 -4.83
C LEU A 25 14.66 28.01 -4.62
N PRO A 26 15.13 26.97 -3.91
CA PRO A 26 14.33 25.77 -3.70
C PRO A 26 13.13 26.02 -2.78
N ASP A 27 13.24 26.97 -1.85
CA ASP A 27 12.13 27.35 -0.97
C ASP A 27 11.02 28.07 -1.75
N ALA A 28 11.39 29.05 -2.59
CA ALA A 28 10.48 29.75 -3.49
C ALA A 28 9.85 28.80 -4.52
N ALA A 29 10.65 27.90 -5.13
CA ALA A 29 10.12 26.90 -6.05
C ALA A 29 9.13 25.94 -5.36
N ARG A 30 9.38 25.55 -4.10
CA ARG A 30 8.46 24.70 -3.32
C ARG A 30 7.17 25.42 -2.94
N SER A 31 7.21 26.71 -2.59
CA SER A 31 5.99 27.48 -2.29
C SER A 31 5.16 27.70 -3.55
N ILE A 32 5.79 28.14 -4.64
CA ILE A 32 5.14 28.32 -5.95
C ILE A 32 4.57 26.99 -6.46
N GLY A 33 5.33 25.89 -6.35
CA GLY A 33 4.88 24.56 -6.79
C GLY A 33 3.65 24.07 -6.03
N ARG A 34 3.54 24.36 -4.73
CA ARG A 34 2.33 24.05 -3.94
C ARG A 34 1.13 24.86 -4.43
N SER A 35 1.28 26.17 -4.62
CA SER A 35 0.22 27.03 -5.15
C SER A 35 -0.21 26.64 -6.56
N MET A 36 0.74 26.33 -7.45
CA MET A 36 0.46 25.85 -8.81
C MET A 36 -0.27 24.52 -8.82
N ARG A 37 0.03 23.59 -7.91
CA ARG A 37 -0.65 22.30 -7.83
C ARG A 37 -2.13 22.46 -7.50
N ILE A 38 -2.45 23.29 -6.51
CA ILE A 38 -3.83 23.58 -6.09
C ILE A 38 -4.58 24.26 -7.24
N PHE A 39 -3.98 25.29 -7.84
CA PHE A 39 -4.57 25.98 -8.98
C PHE A 39 -4.80 25.05 -10.19
N LYS A 40 -3.84 24.14 -10.47
CA LYS A 40 -3.97 23.14 -11.55
C LYS A 40 -5.11 22.16 -11.28
N SER A 41 -5.32 21.72 -10.03
CA SER A 41 -6.43 20.83 -9.68
C SER A 41 -7.78 21.52 -9.81
N GLU A 42 -7.90 22.76 -9.31
CA GLU A 42 -9.14 23.54 -9.41
C GLU A 42 -9.48 23.85 -10.87
N VAL A 43 -8.49 24.28 -11.66
CA VAL A 43 -8.69 24.53 -13.11
C VAL A 43 -9.01 23.25 -13.86
N LYS A 44 -8.44 22.10 -13.48
CA LYS A 44 -8.76 20.81 -14.09
C LYS A 44 -10.19 20.38 -13.76
N GLU A 45 -10.64 20.58 -12.54
CA GLU A 45 -12.03 20.29 -12.12
C GLU A 45 -13.02 21.13 -12.92
N MET A 46 -12.78 22.44 -13.05
CA MET A 46 -13.60 23.34 -13.88
C MET A 46 -13.64 22.93 -15.36
N ASN A 47 -12.55 22.38 -15.88
CA ASN A 47 -12.50 21.89 -17.26
C ASN A 47 -13.18 20.52 -17.41
N ASN A 48 -13.13 19.65 -16.39
CA ASN A 48 -13.80 18.35 -16.37
C ASN A 48 -15.32 18.46 -16.16
N ASP A 49 -15.85 19.57 -15.62
CA ASP A 49 -17.30 19.79 -15.56
C ASP A 49 -17.94 20.07 -16.94
N THR A 50 -17.14 20.43 -17.96
CA THR A 50 -17.62 20.60 -19.35
C THR A 50 -17.48 19.32 -20.17
N GLU A 51 -16.64 18.39 -19.73
CA GLU A 51 -16.38 17.11 -20.39
C GLU A 51 -16.77 16.01 -19.41
N GLN A 52 -18.01 15.51 -19.49
CA GLN A 52 -18.44 14.36 -18.69
C GLN A 52 -17.29 13.35 -18.61
N PRO A 53 -16.79 13.01 -17.41
CA PRO A 53 -15.92 11.88 -17.30
C PRO A 53 -16.76 10.73 -17.81
N GLN A 54 -16.32 10.08 -18.90
CA GLN A 54 -16.60 8.68 -19.03
C GLN A 54 -16.12 8.11 -17.70
N GLN A 55 -17.08 7.86 -16.80
CA GLN A 55 -16.94 6.89 -15.76
C GLN A 55 -16.30 5.72 -16.48
N GLN A 56 -15.00 5.52 -16.22
CA GLN A 56 -14.50 4.19 -16.15
C GLN A 56 -15.38 3.56 -15.08
N VAL A 57 -16.50 3.01 -15.53
CA VAL A 57 -17.07 1.81 -14.97
C VAL A 57 -15.88 0.86 -14.99
N GLN A 58 -15.10 0.87 -13.91
CA GLN A 58 -14.43 -0.32 -13.49
C GLN A 58 -15.59 -1.28 -13.24
N LEU A 59 -15.97 -2.01 -14.29
CA LEU A 59 -16.45 -3.37 -14.10
C LEU A 59 -15.47 -3.95 -13.09
N PRO A 60 -15.93 -4.59 -11.99
CA PRO A 60 -15.04 -5.32 -11.11
C PRO A 60 -14.11 -6.12 -12.00
N GLN A 61 -12.86 -5.67 -12.12
CA GLN A 61 -11.87 -6.40 -12.89
C GLN A 61 -11.82 -7.72 -12.16
N ALA A 62 -12.15 -8.80 -12.87
CA ALA A 62 -11.92 -10.14 -12.40
C ALA A 62 -10.46 -10.18 -11.93
N GLN A 63 -10.28 -10.09 -10.61
CA GLN A 63 -8.98 -10.30 -10.01
C GLN A 63 -8.59 -11.72 -10.41
N PRO A 64 -7.40 -11.93 -10.97
CA PRO A 64 -6.97 -13.26 -11.37
C PRO A 64 -7.13 -14.19 -10.16
N GLU A 65 -7.81 -15.31 -10.39
CA GLU A 65 -8.12 -16.45 -9.50
C GLU A 65 -6.91 -17.05 -8.74
N GLN A 66 -5.75 -16.40 -8.76
CA GLN A 66 -4.51 -16.86 -8.15
C GLN A 66 -4.55 -16.71 -6.61
N ASP A 67 -5.07 -15.60 -6.09
CA ASP A 67 -5.21 -15.39 -4.62
C ASP A 67 -6.19 -16.39 -3.95
N PHE A 68 -7.10 -17.00 -4.72
CA PHE A 68 -8.10 -17.93 -4.19
C PHE A 68 -7.51 -19.32 -3.88
N TRP A 69 -6.48 -19.75 -4.61
CA TRP A 69 -5.81 -21.04 -4.45
C TRP A 69 -4.65 -21.00 -3.44
N ASP A 70 -4.06 -19.83 -3.19
CA ASP A 70 -2.98 -19.63 -2.22
C ASP A 70 -3.48 -19.51 -0.76
N ARG A 71 -4.80 -19.47 -0.56
CA ARG A 71 -5.40 -19.37 0.77
C ARG A 71 -5.38 -20.74 1.48
N PRO A 72 -4.83 -20.84 2.71
CA PRO A 72 -4.66 -22.12 3.41
C PRO A 72 -5.98 -22.83 3.78
N GLU A 73 -7.12 -22.16 3.58
CA GLU A 73 -8.48 -22.66 3.81
C GLU A 73 -9.04 -23.45 2.61
N ASN A 74 -8.47 -23.29 1.41
CA ASN A 74 -9.05 -23.77 0.14
C ASN A 74 -8.31 -24.97 -0.50
N GLN A 75 -7.35 -25.60 0.19
CA GLN A 75 -6.68 -26.80 -0.33
C GLN A 75 -7.53 -28.07 -0.12
N PRO A 76 -7.96 -28.76 -1.18
CA PRO A 76 -8.68 -30.02 -1.05
C PRO A 76 -7.68 -31.19 -0.96
N ASN A 77 -7.42 -31.63 0.29
CA ASN A 77 -7.06 -32.98 0.74
C ASN A 77 -5.56 -33.38 0.92
N ALA A 78 -5.18 -33.66 2.19
CA ALA A 78 -4.40 -34.81 2.74
C ALA A 78 -3.64 -34.37 4.03
N GLN A 79 -3.82 -34.88 5.25
CA GLN A 79 -4.18 -36.23 5.75
C GLN A 79 -4.84 -36.16 7.14
N PRO A 80 -5.67 -37.16 7.51
CA PRO A 80 -6.12 -37.38 8.88
C PRO A 80 -4.99 -37.98 9.72
N ASN A 81 -4.55 -37.28 10.77
CA ASN A 81 -3.53 -37.82 11.67
C ASN A 81 -4.12 -38.84 12.65
N PHE A 82 -4.28 -40.09 12.21
CA PHE A 82 -4.47 -41.25 13.10
C PHE A 82 -3.10 -41.69 13.63
N GLN A 83 -2.53 -40.94 14.58
CA GLN A 83 -1.40 -41.43 15.37
C GLN A 83 -1.92 -42.18 16.60
N GLN A 84 -1.77 -43.50 16.54
CA GLN A 84 -2.11 -44.47 17.58
C GLN A 84 -1.32 -44.18 18.87
N PRO A 85 -1.94 -44.30 20.06
CA PRO A 85 -1.28 -44.03 21.34
C PRO A 85 -0.28 -45.13 21.74
N PRO A 86 1.00 -44.82 22.00
CA PRO A 86 1.87 -45.71 22.76
C PRO A 86 1.63 -45.49 24.26
N VAL A 87 0.75 -46.34 24.79
CA VAL A 87 0.74 -46.96 26.13
C VAL A 87 1.82 -46.51 27.14
N GLN A 88 1.38 -45.85 28.22
CA GLN A 88 2.04 -45.92 29.54
C GLN A 88 1.00 -46.34 30.59
N GLN A 89 0.98 -47.63 30.92
CA GLN A 89 0.54 -48.20 32.20
C GLN A 89 1.80 -48.77 32.88
N PRO A 90 1.96 -48.87 34.22
CA PRO A 90 0.91 -49.03 35.24
C PRO A 90 1.10 -48.28 36.60
N GLN A 91 -0.04 -47.97 37.25
CA GLN A 91 -0.34 -48.02 38.71
C GLN A 91 0.31 -47.03 39.71
N GLN A 92 -0.54 -46.24 40.38
CA GLN A 92 -0.56 -46.24 41.85
C GLN A 92 -1.97 -46.54 42.39
N PRO A 93 -2.07 -47.30 43.49
CA PRO A 93 -3.28 -47.97 43.93
C PRO A 93 -4.06 -47.12 44.93
N ASN A 94 -5.37 -47.01 44.69
CA ASN A 94 -6.42 -47.13 45.69
C ASN A 94 -6.29 -46.30 47.00
N GLN A 95 -6.79 -45.05 46.99
CA GLN A 95 -7.39 -44.47 48.19
C GLN A 95 -8.91 -44.54 48.10
N GLN A 96 -9.36 -45.75 48.40
CA GLN A 96 -10.63 -46.14 49.01
C GLN A 96 -11.44 -44.98 49.62
N ASN A 97 -12.60 -44.67 49.03
CA ASN A 97 -13.70 -44.06 49.77
C ASN A 97 -15.09 -44.53 49.26
N PRO A 98 -15.59 -45.67 49.75
CA PRO A 98 -17.02 -45.88 49.95
C PRO A 98 -17.34 -45.55 51.43
N ASN A 99 -18.41 -44.89 51.85
CA ASN A 99 -19.75 -44.70 51.32
C ASN A 99 -20.52 -43.88 52.39
N PRO A 100 -21.29 -42.84 52.09
CA PRO A 100 -22.37 -42.42 52.98
C PRO A 100 -23.66 -43.09 52.51
N GLN A 101 -24.10 -44.13 53.22
CA GLN A 101 -25.46 -44.66 53.03
C GLN A 101 -26.04 -45.14 54.37
N ASN A 102 -27.27 -44.67 54.60
CA ASN A 102 -28.25 -44.99 55.65
C ASN A 102 -28.11 -46.37 56.30
#